data_AF-A0A661AJC8-F1
#
_entry.id   AF-A0A661AJC8-F1
#
_cell.length_a   1.000
_cell.length_b   1.000
_cell.length_c   1.000
_cell.angle_alpha   90.00
_cell.angle_beta   90.00
_cell.angle_gamma   90.00
#
_symmetry.space_group_name_H-M   'P 1'
#
loop_
_entity.id
_entity.type
_entity.pdbx_description
1 polymer ?
#
loop_
_entity_poly.entity_id
_entity_poly.type
_entity_poly.pdbx_seq_one_letter_code
_entity_poly.pdbx_strand_id
1 'polypeptide(L)'
;MMLLLLIALDTLTVAVADFENLGGIEESYANAFPSMLTTSLSKYEGIKVLERESLRKALEEFRIQTLSGIDPDAFRKLGDWLGADGIVTGSFTVIDGAIRVDARLIDTKTGIVLTGVSYTSGNKEQIPDSIASLITSSLHMDESKGEGTVEIYFRLTYSPLATGKIFHQIVRLYIDGVYMGTSPPVRDVNKWVKIFALKLKPDRNYRIKLEHGYVEKGKWLGPYDMQPETFNISLKPGEIHTIKYEFVKGGIKDFFKFINR
;
A
#
# COMPACT_ATOMS: atom_id res chain seq x y z
N MET A 1 8.63 -39.97 -13.00
CA MET A 1 7.76 -38.98 -13.66
C MET A 1 7.53 -37.87 -12.65
N MET A 2 8.37 -36.83 -12.72
CA MET A 2 8.43 -35.75 -11.74
C MET A 2 7.33 -34.75 -12.04
N LEU A 3 6.36 -34.61 -11.13
CA LEU A 3 5.29 -33.63 -11.22
C LEU A 3 5.90 -32.24 -10.98
N LEU A 4 6.06 -31.47 -12.06
CA LEU A 4 6.46 -30.07 -11.98
C LEU A 4 5.28 -29.30 -11.38
N LEU A 5 5.39 -28.94 -10.10
CA LEU A 5 4.48 -27.99 -9.47
C LEU A 5 4.79 -26.62 -10.07
N LEU A 6 3.95 -26.15 -11.00
CA LEU A 6 3.93 -24.74 -11.40
C LEU A 6 3.54 -23.93 -10.15
N ILE A 7 4.53 -23.33 -9.49
CA ILE A 7 4.28 -22.20 -8.61
C ILE A 7 3.81 -21.09 -9.55
N ALA A 8 2.55 -20.70 -9.47
CA ALA A 8 2.13 -19.44 -10.06
C ALA A 8 2.95 -18.35 -9.36
N LEU A 9 3.96 -17.80 -10.05
CA LEU A 9 4.52 -16.51 -9.69
C LEU A 9 3.33 -15.55 -9.67
N ASP A 10 3.00 -15.01 -8.49
CA ASP A 10 1.97 -13.98 -8.36
C ASP A 10 2.33 -12.85 -9.34
N THR A 11 1.56 -12.71 -10.42
CA THR A 11 1.90 -11.73 -11.46
C THR A 11 1.51 -10.35 -10.97
N LEU A 12 2.47 -9.45 -10.86
CA LEU A 12 2.23 -8.05 -10.49
C LEU A 12 1.71 -7.28 -11.70
N THR A 13 0.47 -6.78 -11.61
CA THR A 13 -0.12 -5.95 -12.67
C THR A 13 0.16 -4.48 -12.41
N VAL A 14 0.87 -3.80 -13.31
CA VAL A 14 1.29 -2.41 -13.14
C VAL A 14 0.79 -1.51 -14.26
N ALA A 15 0.50 -0.25 -13.93
CA ALA A 15 0.33 0.81 -14.92
C ALA A 15 1.49 1.80 -14.85
N VAL A 16 1.84 2.44 -15.98
CA VAL A 16 2.90 3.46 -16.02
C VAL A 16 2.27 4.82 -16.25
N ALA A 17 2.41 5.70 -15.27
CA ALA A 17 1.93 7.07 -15.31
C ALA A 17 2.93 8.01 -15.98
N ASP A 18 2.51 9.25 -16.20
CA ASP A 18 3.40 10.30 -16.67
C ASP A 18 4.42 10.66 -15.59
N PHE A 19 5.62 11.02 -16.06
CA PHE A 19 6.74 11.41 -15.20
C PHE A 19 6.86 12.92 -15.21
N GLU A 20 7.04 13.51 -14.03
CA GLU A 20 7.16 14.96 -13.87
C GLU A 20 8.50 15.45 -14.43
N ASN A 21 8.45 16.37 -15.39
CA ASN A 21 9.66 17.01 -15.93
C ASN A 21 10.08 18.18 -15.03
N LEU A 22 11.00 17.96 -14.09
CA LEU A 22 11.48 19.02 -13.18
C LEU A 22 12.44 20.01 -13.87
N GLY A 23 12.72 19.81 -15.16
CA GLY A 23 13.48 20.74 -16.00
C GLY A 23 14.67 20.10 -16.70
N GLY A 24 15.03 20.71 -17.84
CA GLY A 24 16.20 20.34 -18.64
C GLY A 24 15.96 19.23 -19.66
N ILE A 25 14.77 18.63 -19.71
CA ILE A 25 14.42 17.56 -20.67
C ILE A 25 13.46 18.06 -21.74
N GLU A 26 13.66 17.59 -22.97
CA GLU A 26 12.73 17.78 -24.09
C GLU A 26 11.35 17.16 -23.77
N GLU A 27 10.30 17.96 -23.88
CA GLU A 27 8.91 17.50 -23.66
C GLU A 27 8.54 16.29 -24.53
N SER A 28 9.05 16.21 -25.75
CA SER A 28 8.82 15.05 -26.63
C SER A 28 9.33 13.74 -26.02
N TYR A 29 10.50 13.77 -25.36
CA TYR A 29 11.07 12.62 -24.68
C TYR A 29 10.29 12.29 -23.41
N ALA A 30 10.00 13.30 -22.57
CA ALA A 30 9.22 13.11 -21.35
C ALA A 30 7.85 12.47 -21.62
N ASN A 31 7.16 12.93 -22.68
CA ASN A 31 5.86 12.40 -23.09
C ASN A 31 5.92 10.98 -23.69
N ALA A 32 7.03 10.59 -24.30
CA ALA A 32 7.21 9.25 -24.89
C ALA A 32 7.75 8.22 -23.88
N PHE A 33 8.40 8.67 -22.81
CA PHE A 33 9.06 7.81 -21.82
C PHE A 33 8.15 6.78 -21.16
N PRO A 34 6.92 7.11 -20.70
CA PRO A 34 6.01 6.11 -20.12
C PRO A 34 5.76 4.92 -21.06
N SER A 35 5.59 5.17 -22.36
CA SER A 35 5.38 4.12 -23.36
C SER A 35 6.64 3.27 -23.60
N MET A 36 7.82 3.89 -23.58
CA MET A 36 9.10 3.16 -23.64
C MET A 36 9.27 2.28 -22.40
N LEU A 37 9.00 2.82 -21.21
CA LEU A 37 9.10 2.10 -19.95
C LEU A 37 8.08 0.96 -19.85
N THR A 38 6.85 1.15 -20.34
CA THR A 38 5.86 0.08 -20.50
C THR A 38 6.43 -1.07 -21.33
N THR A 39 7.05 -0.75 -22.46
CA THR A 39 7.68 -1.75 -23.35
C THR A 39 8.86 -2.45 -22.67
N SER A 40 9.66 -1.72 -21.88
CA SER A 40 10.78 -2.30 -21.12
C SER A 40 10.32 -3.22 -20.00
N LEU A 41 9.30 -2.81 -19.23
CA LEU A 41 8.74 -3.60 -18.13
C LEU A 41 8.05 -4.88 -18.62
N SER A 42 7.38 -4.86 -19.77
CA SER A 42 6.71 -6.03 -20.33
C SER A 42 7.67 -7.16 -20.75
N LYS A 43 8.98 -6.91 -20.78
CA LYS A 43 10.00 -7.93 -21.06
C LYS A 43 10.28 -8.84 -19.86
N TYR A 44 9.87 -8.45 -18.66
CA TYR A 44 10.17 -9.18 -17.42
C TYR A 44 9.04 -10.16 -17.08
N GLU A 45 9.40 -11.42 -16.82
CA GLU A 45 8.46 -12.42 -16.31
C GLU A 45 7.90 -12.00 -14.95
N GLY A 46 6.62 -12.28 -14.71
CA GLY A 46 5.94 -11.88 -13.47
C GLY A 46 5.39 -10.45 -13.46
N ILE A 47 5.67 -9.63 -14.47
CA ILE A 47 5.08 -8.29 -14.63
C ILE A 47 4.06 -8.29 -15.77
N LYS A 48 2.84 -7.82 -15.49
CA LYS A 48 1.84 -7.48 -16.50
C LYS A 48 1.69 -5.97 -16.56
N VAL A 49 1.94 -5.36 -17.71
CA VAL A 49 1.80 -3.91 -17.85
C VAL A 49 0.49 -3.58 -18.54
N LEU A 50 -0.27 -2.65 -17.98
CA LEU A 50 -1.49 -2.14 -18.56
C LEU A 50 -1.20 -1.07 -19.61
N GLU A 51 -2.09 -0.98 -20.60
CA GLU A 51 -2.04 0.07 -21.62
C GLU A 51 -2.14 1.47 -20.98
N ARG A 52 -1.31 2.40 -21.45
CA ARG A 52 -1.26 3.78 -20.94
C ARG A 52 -2.62 4.47 -21.03
N GLU A 53 -3.36 4.19 -22.10
CA GLU A 53 -4.70 4.76 -22.33
C GLU A 53 -5.73 4.34 -21.26
N SER A 54 -5.58 3.14 -20.69
CA SER A 54 -6.43 2.66 -19.59
C SER A 54 -6.21 3.48 -18.33
N LEU A 55 -4.95 3.76 -17.97
CA LEU A 55 -4.63 4.62 -16.84
C LEU A 55 -5.14 6.05 -17.08
N ARG A 56 -4.95 6.60 -18.28
CA ARG A 56 -5.43 7.94 -18.62
C ARG A 56 -6.95 8.08 -18.41
N LYS A 57 -7.74 7.13 -18.91
CA LYS A 57 -9.20 7.09 -18.69
C LYS A 57 -9.58 6.95 -17.22
N ALA A 58 -8.82 6.14 -16.47
CA ALA A 58 -9.06 5.97 -15.04
C ALA A 58 -8.84 7.28 -14.28
N LEU A 59 -7.73 7.99 -14.56
CA LEU A 59 -7.43 9.28 -13.94
C LEU A 59 -8.50 10.34 -14.27
N GLU A 60 -9.01 10.36 -15.51
CA GLU A 60 -10.11 11.24 -15.92
C GLU A 60 -11.40 10.96 -15.15
N GLU A 61 -11.81 9.68 -15.06
CA GLU A 61 -13.03 9.25 -14.36
C GLU A 61 -13.03 9.68 -12.89
N PHE A 62 -11.89 9.51 -12.20
CA PHE A 62 -11.74 9.88 -10.80
C PHE A 62 -11.32 11.34 -10.58
N ARG A 63 -11.17 12.13 -11.66
CA ARG A 63 -10.72 13.54 -11.64
C ARG A 63 -9.39 13.73 -10.90
N ILE A 64 -8.50 12.77 -11.06
CA ILE A 64 -7.18 12.76 -10.45
C ILE A 64 -6.21 13.51 -11.37
N GLN A 65 -5.67 14.62 -10.88
CA GLN A 65 -4.72 15.44 -11.64
C GLN A 65 -3.26 15.03 -11.39
N THR A 66 -2.95 14.63 -10.16
CA THR A 66 -1.60 14.19 -9.77
C THR A 66 -1.71 12.97 -8.87
N LEU A 67 -0.79 12.02 -9.06
CA LEU A 67 -0.65 10.83 -8.21
C LEU A 67 -0.04 11.15 -6.84
N SER A 68 0.60 12.30 -6.69
CA SER A 68 1.18 12.75 -5.42
C SER A 68 0.10 13.29 -4.50
N GLY A 69 0.03 12.75 -3.27
CA GLY A 69 -0.85 13.29 -2.22
C GLY A 69 -2.34 12.94 -2.39
N ILE A 70 -2.67 11.96 -3.23
CA ILE A 70 -4.03 11.43 -3.32
C ILE A 70 -4.41 10.72 -2.01
N ASP A 71 -5.65 10.91 -1.56
CA ASP A 71 -6.20 10.15 -0.43
C ASP A 71 -6.25 8.64 -0.74
N PRO A 72 -5.85 7.76 0.20
CA PRO A 72 -5.82 6.31 -0.03
C PRO A 72 -7.14 5.70 -0.53
N ASP A 73 -8.30 6.23 -0.16
CA ASP A 73 -9.58 5.71 -0.67
C ASP A 73 -9.79 6.04 -2.15
N ALA A 74 -9.31 7.18 -2.63
CA ALA A 74 -9.34 7.53 -4.04
C ALA A 74 -8.32 6.70 -4.84
N PHE A 75 -7.13 6.49 -4.28
CA PHE A 75 -6.08 5.67 -4.90
C PHE A 75 -6.51 4.19 -5.06
N ARG A 76 -7.16 3.63 -4.03
CA ARG A 76 -7.72 2.28 -4.07
C ARG A 76 -8.81 2.12 -5.12
N LYS A 77 -9.74 3.07 -5.22
CA LYS A 77 -10.77 3.05 -6.27
C LYS A 77 -10.16 3.11 -7.67
N LEU A 78 -9.12 3.91 -7.85
CA LEU A 78 -8.36 3.98 -9.10
C LEU A 78 -7.77 2.61 -9.44
N GLY A 79 -7.08 1.97 -8.48
CA GLY A 79 -6.52 0.63 -8.63
C GLY A 79 -7.55 -0.45 -8.96
N ASP A 80 -8.64 -0.50 -8.18
CA ASP A 80 -9.73 -1.47 -8.35
C ASP A 80 -10.39 -1.34 -9.73
N TRP A 81 -10.60 -0.10 -10.21
CA TRP A 81 -11.16 0.16 -11.53
C TRP A 81 -10.21 -0.23 -12.65
N LEU A 82 -8.92 0.10 -12.49
CA LEU A 82 -7.89 -0.14 -13.49
C LEU A 82 -7.46 -1.63 -13.55
N GLY A 83 -7.69 -2.39 -12.47
CA GLY A 83 -7.17 -3.74 -12.31
C GLY A 83 -5.65 -3.78 -12.13
N ALA A 84 -5.07 -2.73 -11.56
CA ALA A 84 -3.63 -2.61 -11.32
C ALA A 84 -3.31 -2.84 -9.85
N ASP A 85 -2.29 -3.65 -9.57
CA ASP A 85 -1.68 -3.81 -8.24
C ASP A 85 -0.75 -2.65 -7.91
N GLY A 86 -0.11 -2.05 -8.92
CA GLY A 86 0.80 -0.93 -8.74
C GLY A 86 0.77 0.11 -9.86
N ILE A 87 1.23 1.31 -9.56
CA ILE A 87 1.44 2.39 -10.53
C ILE A 87 2.91 2.82 -10.46
N VAL A 88 3.61 2.76 -11.60
CA VAL A 88 4.95 3.32 -11.75
C VAL A 88 4.82 4.78 -12.17
N THR A 89 5.46 5.67 -11.42
CA THR A 89 5.50 7.11 -11.69
C THR A 89 6.85 7.67 -11.24
N GLY A 90 7.16 8.90 -11.60
CA GLY A 90 8.43 9.48 -11.18
C GLY A 90 8.68 10.88 -11.69
N SER A 91 9.95 11.25 -11.72
CA SER A 91 10.39 12.56 -12.20
C SER A 91 11.69 12.46 -12.97
N PHE A 92 11.90 13.45 -13.82
CA PHE A 92 13.13 13.71 -14.54
C PHE A 92 13.89 14.91 -13.96
N THR A 93 15.21 14.89 -14.03
CA THR A 93 16.06 16.05 -13.77
C THR A 93 17.33 15.96 -14.60
N VAL A 94 17.83 17.08 -15.13
CA VAL A 94 19.16 17.13 -15.76
C VAL A 94 20.21 17.59 -14.77
N ILE A 95 21.26 16.78 -14.61
CA ILE A 95 22.41 17.05 -13.75
C ILE A 95 23.66 16.95 -14.61
N ASP A 96 24.40 18.05 -14.74
CA ASP A 96 25.65 18.12 -15.51
C ASP A 96 25.54 17.57 -16.95
N GLY A 97 24.41 17.82 -17.61
CA GLY A 97 24.14 17.36 -18.98
C GLY A 97 23.71 15.89 -19.10
N ALA A 98 23.63 15.16 -17.99
CA ALA A 98 23.05 13.81 -17.95
C ALA A 98 21.60 13.85 -17.45
N ILE A 99 20.77 12.94 -17.97
CA ILE A 99 19.39 12.77 -17.53
C ILE A 99 19.38 11.84 -16.33
N ARG A 100 18.89 12.32 -15.20
CA ARG A 100 18.50 11.52 -14.05
C ARG A 100 17.00 11.26 -14.09
N VAL A 101 16.62 10.01 -13.87
CA VAL A 101 15.24 9.57 -13.66
C VAL A 101 15.13 8.96 -12.28
N ASP A 102 14.20 9.46 -11.49
CA ASP A 102 13.77 8.86 -10.23
C ASP A 102 12.39 8.23 -10.48
N ALA A 103 12.29 6.91 -10.34
CA ALA A 103 11.07 6.15 -10.56
C ALA A 103 10.62 5.48 -9.26
N ARG A 104 9.31 5.37 -9.07
CA ARG A 104 8.67 4.80 -7.89
C ARG A 104 7.53 3.89 -8.33
N LEU A 105 7.46 2.70 -7.76
CA LEU A 105 6.30 1.82 -7.88
C LEU A 105 5.43 2.03 -6.64
N ILE A 106 4.17 2.41 -6.84
CA ILE A 106 3.21 2.70 -5.79
C ILE A 106 2.15 1.61 -5.76
N ASP A 107 1.94 0.97 -4.61
CA ASP A 107 0.85 0.01 -4.39
C ASP A 107 -0.51 0.73 -4.48
N THR A 108 -1.42 0.22 -5.31
CA THR A 108 -2.72 0.86 -5.55
C THR A 108 -3.70 0.70 -4.39
N LYS A 109 -3.55 -0.33 -3.56
CA LYS A 109 -4.44 -0.60 -2.43
C LYS A 109 -4.18 0.35 -1.27
N THR A 110 -2.93 0.80 -1.14
CA THR A 110 -2.42 1.51 0.03
C THR A 110 -1.88 2.91 -0.29
N GLY A 111 -1.51 3.17 -1.55
CA GLY A 111 -0.89 4.43 -1.99
C GLY A 111 0.59 4.55 -1.65
N ILE A 112 1.26 3.42 -1.36
CA ILE A 112 2.62 3.39 -0.79
C ILE A 112 3.65 3.10 -1.86
N VAL A 113 4.76 3.82 -1.82
CA VAL A 113 5.95 3.47 -2.61
C VAL A 113 6.51 2.12 -2.13
N LEU A 114 6.28 1.06 -2.91
CA LEU A 114 6.85 -0.28 -2.69
C LEU A 114 8.36 -0.26 -2.91
N THR A 115 8.79 0.44 -3.96
CA THR A 115 10.20 0.61 -4.29
C THR A 115 10.42 1.93 -5.00
N GLY A 116 11.60 2.51 -4.78
CA GLY A 116 12.09 3.69 -5.47
C GLY A 116 13.48 3.42 -6.03
N VAL A 117 13.68 3.75 -7.29
CA VAL A 117 14.95 3.55 -7.99
C VAL A 117 15.34 4.83 -8.71
N SER A 118 16.63 5.00 -8.95
CA SER A 118 17.13 6.10 -9.75
C SER A 118 18.19 5.64 -10.73
N TYR A 119 18.18 6.20 -11.93
CA TYR A 119 19.21 5.96 -12.94
C TYR A 119 19.62 7.28 -13.57
N THR A 120 20.91 7.45 -13.85
CA THR A 120 21.45 8.67 -14.47
C THR A 120 22.32 8.29 -15.65
N SER A 121 22.03 8.87 -16.83
CA SER A 121 22.78 8.60 -18.05
C SER A 121 22.77 9.78 -19.02
N GLY A 122 23.87 9.95 -19.75
CA GLY A 122 23.93 10.83 -20.92
C GLY A 122 23.32 10.20 -22.19
N ASN A 123 23.06 8.88 -22.18
CA ASN A 123 22.39 8.18 -23.26
C ASN A 123 20.92 7.90 -22.89
N LYS A 124 20.01 8.70 -23.45
CA LYS A 124 18.57 8.64 -23.16
C LYS A 124 17.88 7.34 -23.61
N GLU A 125 18.48 6.59 -24.55
CA GLU A 125 17.92 5.33 -25.07
C GLU A 125 18.00 4.19 -24.06
N GLN A 126 19.01 4.20 -23.17
CA GLN A 126 19.24 3.12 -22.21
C GLN A 126 18.41 3.25 -20.93
N ILE A 127 17.84 4.44 -20.70
CA ILE A 127 17.17 4.79 -19.44
C ILE A 127 15.93 3.94 -19.18
N PRO A 128 15.00 3.72 -20.14
CA PRO A 128 13.80 2.92 -19.88
C PRO A 128 14.11 1.48 -19.46
N ASP A 129 15.02 0.81 -20.18
CA ASP A 129 15.43 -0.56 -19.85
C ASP A 129 16.16 -0.64 -18.50
N SER A 130 17.00 0.35 -18.18
CA SER A 130 17.70 0.42 -16.89
C SER A 130 16.73 0.62 -15.72
N ILE A 131 15.75 1.52 -15.86
CA ILE A 131 14.72 1.74 -14.84
C ILE A 131 13.86 0.49 -14.65
N ALA A 132 13.41 -0.14 -15.74
CA ALA A 132 12.65 -1.38 -15.67
C ALA A 132 13.43 -2.48 -14.92
N SER A 133 14.71 -2.67 -15.26
CA SER A 133 15.58 -3.63 -14.59
C SER A 133 15.70 -3.35 -13.09
N LEU A 134 15.93 -2.10 -12.72
CA LEU A 134 16.11 -1.71 -11.31
C LEU A 134 14.82 -1.92 -10.52
N ILE A 135 13.65 -1.56 -11.07
CA ILE A 135 12.35 -1.81 -10.44
C ILE A 135 12.19 -3.31 -10.20
N THR A 136 12.34 -4.13 -11.24
CA THR A 136 12.14 -5.59 -11.12
C THR A 136 13.14 -6.23 -10.15
N SER A 137 14.43 -5.88 -10.24
CA SER A 137 15.43 -6.39 -9.31
C SER A 137 15.14 -6.00 -7.86
N SER A 138 14.67 -4.77 -7.61
CA SER A 138 14.33 -4.33 -6.26
C SER A 138 13.16 -5.10 -5.64
N LEU A 139 12.21 -5.57 -6.46
CA LEU A 139 11.12 -6.44 -6.02
C LEU A 139 11.64 -7.81 -5.57
N HIS A 140 12.55 -8.42 -6.32
CA HIS A 140 13.14 -9.73 -5.97
C HIS A 140 14.13 -9.68 -4.81
N MET A 141 14.87 -8.57 -4.64
CA MET A 141 15.80 -8.41 -3.52
C MET A 141 15.08 -8.30 -2.17
N ASP A 142 13.84 -7.80 -2.17
CA ASP A 142 13.03 -7.65 -0.95
C ASP A 142 12.51 -8.99 -0.41
N GLU A 143 12.19 -9.93 -1.29
CA GLU A 143 11.75 -11.28 -0.91
C GLU A 143 12.86 -12.11 -0.24
N SER A 144 14.13 -11.79 -0.49
CA SER A 144 15.29 -12.58 -0.06
C SER A 144 15.65 -12.49 1.43
N LYS A 145 15.12 -11.50 2.17
CA LYS A 145 15.35 -11.37 3.63
C LYS A 145 14.32 -12.11 4.49
N GLY A 146 13.34 -12.76 3.86
CA GLY A 146 12.18 -13.34 4.53
C GLY A 146 11.26 -12.25 5.10
N GLU A 147 10.05 -12.64 5.43
CA GLU A 147 9.01 -11.73 5.96
C GLU A 147 8.60 -12.15 7.37
N GLY A 148 8.24 -11.18 8.20
CA GLY A 148 7.46 -11.42 9.42
C GLY A 148 5.97 -11.17 9.14
N THR A 149 5.09 -11.86 9.86
CA THR A 149 3.63 -11.65 9.77
C THR A 149 3.15 -10.89 11.00
N VAL A 150 2.32 -9.85 10.78
CA VAL A 150 1.58 -9.20 11.85
C VAL A 150 0.12 -9.62 11.76
N GLU A 151 -0.40 -10.17 12.85
CA GLU A 151 -1.83 -10.44 13.00
C GLU A 151 -2.44 -9.52 14.05
N ILE A 152 -3.50 -8.82 13.68
CA ILE A 152 -4.20 -7.92 14.60
C ILE A 152 -5.60 -8.46 14.86
N TYR A 153 -5.91 -8.67 16.14
CA TYR A 153 -7.21 -9.10 16.60
C TYR A 153 -7.86 -8.02 17.44
N PHE A 154 -9.15 -7.84 17.19
CA PHE A 154 -9.99 -6.88 17.90
C PHE A 154 -11.26 -7.55 18.40
N ARG A 155 -11.77 -7.08 19.54
CA ARG A 155 -13.08 -7.45 20.03
C ARG A 155 -13.80 -6.28 20.71
N LEU A 156 -15.12 -6.37 20.71
CA LEU A 156 -16.02 -5.51 21.45
C LEU A 156 -16.38 -6.21 22.77
N THR A 157 -16.36 -5.51 23.90
CA THR A 157 -16.79 -6.06 25.21
C THR A 157 -17.60 -5.06 26.01
N TYR A 158 -18.38 -5.55 26.98
CA TYR A 158 -19.04 -4.73 27.98
C TYR A 158 -18.34 -4.87 29.32
N SER A 159 -18.18 -3.76 30.04
CA SER A 159 -17.97 -3.83 31.48
C SER A 159 -19.27 -4.30 32.17
N PRO A 160 -19.19 -4.93 33.36
CA PRO A 160 -20.38 -5.38 34.10
C PRO A 160 -21.39 -4.26 34.42
N LEU A 161 -20.92 -3.01 34.48
CA LEU A 161 -21.73 -1.83 34.80
C LEU A 161 -22.18 -1.06 33.56
N ALA A 162 -21.91 -1.57 32.36
CA ALA A 162 -22.22 -0.87 31.12
C ALA A 162 -23.72 -0.82 30.85
N THR A 163 -24.18 0.30 30.31
CA THR A 163 -25.54 0.46 29.79
C THR A 163 -25.49 0.91 28.33
N GLY A 164 -26.60 0.73 27.60
CA GLY A 164 -26.69 1.10 26.19
C GLY A 164 -26.08 0.08 25.22
N LYS A 165 -26.08 0.44 23.93
CA LYS A 165 -25.55 -0.41 22.86
C LYS A 165 -24.10 -0.06 22.55
N ILE A 166 -23.30 -1.09 22.26
CA ILE A 166 -22.01 -0.93 21.61
C ILE A 166 -22.24 -0.80 20.09
N PHE A 167 -21.72 0.27 19.51
CA PHE A 167 -21.77 0.48 18.07
C PHE A 167 -20.77 -0.44 17.37
N HIS A 168 -21.15 -0.94 16.19
CA HIS A 168 -20.22 -1.64 15.31
C HIS A 168 -19.07 -0.73 14.93
N GLN A 169 -17.90 -1.32 14.71
CA GLN A 169 -16.68 -0.57 14.41
C GLN A 169 -16.03 -1.11 13.15
N ILE A 170 -15.50 -0.21 12.34
CA ILE A 170 -14.50 -0.51 11.32
C ILE A 170 -13.17 0.08 11.82
N VAL A 171 -12.07 -0.59 11.49
CA VAL A 171 -10.72 -0.14 11.86
C VAL A 171 -9.93 0.16 10.59
N ARG A 172 -9.26 1.30 10.55
CA ARG A 172 -8.24 1.65 9.56
C ARG A 172 -6.87 1.41 10.18
N LEU A 173 -6.03 0.61 9.51
CA LEU A 173 -4.66 0.38 9.94
C LEU A 173 -3.75 1.38 9.26
N TYR A 174 -2.89 2.02 10.04
CA TYR A 174 -1.77 2.79 9.53
C TYR A 174 -0.46 2.27 10.10
N ILE A 175 0.57 2.18 9.27
CA ILE A 175 1.93 1.80 9.65
C ILE A 175 2.88 2.91 9.22
N ASP A 176 3.66 3.43 10.16
CA ASP A 176 4.54 4.59 9.97
C ASP A 176 3.80 5.81 9.38
N GLY A 177 2.54 5.98 9.77
CA GLY A 177 1.66 7.05 9.30
C GLY A 177 0.95 6.76 7.97
N VAL A 178 1.21 5.60 7.37
CA VAL A 178 0.74 5.25 6.03
C VAL A 178 -0.44 4.29 6.12
N TYR A 179 -1.48 4.46 5.31
CA TYR A 179 -2.69 3.63 5.36
C TYR A 179 -2.44 2.24 4.75
N MET A 180 -2.76 1.18 5.47
CA MET A 180 -2.58 -0.22 5.04
C MET A 180 -3.88 -0.91 4.63
N GLY A 181 -5.02 -0.34 4.99
CA GLY A 181 -6.31 -0.95 4.71
C GLY A 181 -7.35 -0.74 5.79
N THR A 182 -8.54 -1.27 5.50
CA THR A 182 -9.73 -1.17 6.34
C THR A 182 -10.25 -2.55 6.68
N SER A 183 -10.53 -2.80 7.95
CA SER A 183 -11.09 -4.05 8.42
C SER A 183 -12.54 -4.22 7.95
N PRO A 184 -13.04 -5.47 7.88
CA PRO A 184 -14.48 -5.71 7.91
C PRO A 184 -15.13 -5.08 9.16
N PRO A 185 -16.45 -4.77 9.12
CA PRO A 185 -17.16 -4.32 10.31
C PRO A 185 -17.15 -5.39 11.42
N VAL A 186 -16.65 -5.02 12.59
CA VAL A 186 -16.72 -5.85 13.80
C VAL A 186 -18.04 -5.58 14.52
N ARG A 187 -18.83 -6.65 14.67
CA ARG A 187 -20.22 -6.61 15.20
C ARG A 187 -20.40 -7.47 16.43
N ASP A 188 -19.76 -8.64 16.43
CA ASP A 188 -19.90 -9.62 17.50
C ASP A 188 -19.23 -9.12 18.79
N VAL A 189 -19.97 -9.18 19.89
CA VAL A 189 -19.47 -8.85 21.22
C VAL A 189 -18.87 -10.10 21.86
N ASN A 190 -17.81 -9.91 22.64
CA ASN A 190 -17.04 -10.96 23.34
C ASN A 190 -16.37 -11.99 22.42
N LYS A 191 -16.22 -11.68 21.13
CA LYS A 191 -15.57 -12.55 20.14
C LYS A 191 -14.34 -11.87 19.56
N TRP A 192 -13.22 -12.57 19.57
CA TRP A 192 -12.01 -12.13 18.88
C TRP A 192 -12.19 -12.26 17.37
N VAL A 193 -11.95 -11.16 16.65
CA VAL A 193 -11.97 -11.11 15.20
C VAL A 193 -10.58 -10.72 14.72
N LYS A 194 -9.99 -11.52 13.82
CA LYS A 194 -8.76 -11.13 13.11
C LYS A 194 -9.15 -10.03 12.10
N ILE A 195 -8.69 -8.81 12.35
CA ILE A 195 -9.04 -7.64 11.52
C ILE A 195 -7.97 -7.30 10.50
N PHE A 196 -6.72 -7.72 10.73
CA PHE A 196 -5.62 -7.60 9.76
C PHE A 196 -4.68 -8.81 9.86
N ALA A 197 -4.15 -9.23 8.71
CA ALA A 197 -3.02 -10.11 8.57
C ALA A 197 -2.17 -9.57 7.42
N LEU A 198 -0.95 -9.15 7.70
CA LEU A 198 -0.06 -8.60 6.70
C LEU A 198 1.36 -9.05 6.95
N LYS A 199 2.12 -9.13 5.86
CA LYS A 199 3.54 -9.41 5.90
C LYS A 199 4.30 -8.10 5.88
N LEU A 200 5.34 -8.02 6.71
CA LEU A 200 6.19 -6.85 6.85
C LEU A 200 7.65 -7.29 6.88
N LYS A 201 8.53 -6.41 6.43
CA LYS A 201 9.98 -6.67 6.44
C LYS A 201 10.47 -6.83 7.89
N PRO A 202 11.31 -7.82 8.18
CA PRO A 202 11.89 -7.97 9.50
C PRO A 202 12.98 -6.92 9.78
N ASP A 203 13.50 -6.94 11.00
CA ASP A 203 14.67 -6.19 11.47
C ASP A 203 14.55 -4.66 11.38
N ARG A 204 13.30 -4.15 11.46
CA ARG A 204 13.01 -2.73 11.66
C ARG A 204 11.85 -2.52 12.62
N ASN A 205 11.79 -1.32 13.18
CA ASN A 205 10.65 -0.86 13.98
C ASN A 205 9.56 -0.30 13.07
N TYR A 206 8.32 -0.58 13.42
CA TYR A 206 7.12 -0.06 12.78
C TYR A 206 6.24 0.64 13.80
N ARG A 207 5.78 1.84 13.50
CA ARG A 207 4.79 2.57 14.28
C ARG A 207 3.38 2.23 13.81
N ILE A 208 2.63 1.51 14.62
CA ILE A 208 1.26 1.09 14.34
C ILE A 208 0.28 2.14 14.91
N LYS A 209 -0.65 2.60 14.06
CA LYS A 209 -1.85 3.36 14.45
C LYS A 209 -3.08 2.61 13.98
N LEU A 210 -4.04 2.44 14.89
CA LEU A 210 -5.35 1.86 14.60
C LEU A 210 -6.40 2.95 14.79
N GLU A 211 -7.14 3.26 13.73
CA GLU A 211 -8.17 4.29 13.77
C GLU A 211 -9.56 3.66 13.62
N HIS A 212 -10.36 3.80 14.67
CA HIS A 212 -11.71 3.27 14.79
C HIS A 212 -12.73 4.25 14.27
N GLY A 213 -13.76 3.74 13.62
CA GLY A 213 -14.83 4.57 13.08
C GLY A 213 -16.19 3.92 13.12
N TYR A 214 -17.20 4.77 13.01
CA TYR A 214 -18.60 4.42 12.93
C TYR A 214 -18.90 3.69 11.64
N VAL A 215 -19.86 2.77 11.71
CA VAL A 215 -20.29 1.96 10.59
C VAL A 215 -21.71 2.32 10.20
N GLU A 216 -21.90 2.74 8.95
CA GLU A 216 -23.22 2.93 8.36
C GLU A 216 -23.34 2.08 7.09
N LYS A 217 -24.39 1.25 7.00
CA LYS A 217 -24.61 0.32 5.87
C LYS A 217 -23.36 -0.52 5.52
N GLY A 218 -22.60 -0.90 6.55
CA GLY A 218 -21.36 -1.68 6.41
C GLY A 218 -20.14 -0.90 5.93
N LYS A 219 -20.22 0.43 5.81
CA LYS A 219 -19.13 1.31 5.37
C LYS A 219 -18.67 2.23 6.48
N TRP A 220 -17.44 2.72 6.37
CA TRP A 220 -16.89 3.75 7.23
C TRP A 220 -17.70 5.04 7.10
N LEU A 221 -18.25 5.53 8.21
CA LEU A 221 -18.99 6.78 8.29
C LEU A 221 -18.09 7.94 8.74
N GLY A 222 -17.20 7.68 9.69
CA GLY A 222 -16.34 8.70 10.29
C GLY A 222 -15.60 8.16 11.51
N PRO A 223 -14.54 8.85 11.97
CA PRO A 223 -13.74 8.40 13.11
C PRO A 223 -14.56 8.46 14.41
N TYR A 224 -14.23 7.59 15.35
CA TYR A 224 -14.63 7.74 16.74
C TYR A 224 -13.84 8.88 17.39
N ASP A 225 -14.47 9.57 18.34
CA ASP A 225 -13.80 10.61 19.13
C ASP A 225 -12.65 10.02 19.95
N MET A 226 -12.82 8.79 20.46
CA MET A 226 -11.79 8.06 21.19
C MET A 226 -11.07 7.08 20.26
N GLN A 227 -9.74 7.07 20.35
CA GLN A 227 -8.86 6.19 19.58
C GLN A 227 -7.88 5.46 20.51
N PRO A 228 -7.46 4.23 20.17
CA PRO A 228 -6.36 3.59 20.88
C PRO A 228 -5.05 4.32 20.63
N GLU A 229 -4.10 4.20 21.57
CA GLU A 229 -2.76 4.77 21.42
C GLU A 229 -1.99 4.13 20.27
N THR A 230 -1.12 4.91 19.61
CA THR A 230 -0.12 4.37 18.69
C THR A 230 0.98 3.65 19.44
N PHE A 231 1.50 2.55 18.89
CA PHE A 231 2.55 1.75 19.52
C PHE A 231 3.55 1.25 18.46
N ASN A 232 4.73 0.82 18.91
CA ASN A 232 5.76 0.31 18.01
C ASN A 232 5.88 -1.20 18.12
N ILE A 233 6.20 -1.85 17.00
CA ILE A 233 6.54 -3.28 16.95
C ILE A 233 7.86 -3.48 16.18
N SER A 234 8.50 -4.62 16.38
CA SER A 234 9.64 -5.10 15.60
C SER A 234 9.42 -6.55 15.24
N LEU A 235 9.86 -6.96 14.05
CA LEU A 235 9.68 -8.33 13.55
C LEU A 235 11.01 -9.01 13.30
N LYS A 236 11.09 -10.30 13.60
CA LYS A 236 12.14 -11.20 13.14
C LYS A 236 11.71 -11.93 11.87
N PRO A 237 12.65 -12.41 11.04
CA PRO A 237 12.32 -13.23 9.88
C PRO A 237 11.49 -14.46 10.27
N GLY A 238 10.35 -14.67 9.61
CA GLY A 238 9.44 -15.79 9.88
C GLY A 238 8.61 -15.68 11.16
N GLU A 239 8.73 -14.59 11.92
CA GLU A 239 7.94 -14.38 13.15
C GLU A 239 6.48 -14.09 12.83
N ILE A 240 5.56 -14.60 13.66
CA ILE A 240 4.16 -14.15 13.68
C ILE A 240 3.95 -13.31 14.93
N HIS A 241 3.95 -11.99 14.77
CA HIS A 241 3.69 -11.03 15.85
C HIS A 241 2.17 -10.79 15.98
N THR A 242 1.61 -11.17 17.13
CA THR A 242 0.17 -11.10 17.36
C THR A 242 -0.19 -9.93 18.28
N ILE A 243 -1.02 -9.02 17.80
CA ILE A 243 -1.57 -7.90 18.57
C ILE A 243 -3.04 -8.18 18.88
N LYS A 244 -3.42 -8.07 20.15
CA LYS A 244 -4.79 -8.25 20.64
C LYS A 244 -5.19 -7.09 21.51
N TYR A 245 -6.32 -6.48 21.19
CA TYR A 245 -6.88 -5.38 21.97
C TYR A 245 -8.41 -5.36 21.90
N GLU A 246 -9.02 -4.67 22.83
CA GLU A 246 -10.46 -4.60 22.98
C GLU A 246 -10.94 -3.17 23.17
N PHE A 247 -12.15 -2.90 22.68
CA PHE A 247 -12.93 -1.75 23.08
C PHE A 247 -13.93 -2.20 24.13
N VAL A 248 -13.90 -1.57 25.29
CA VAL A 248 -14.78 -1.86 26.42
C VAL A 248 -15.81 -0.75 26.53
N LYS A 249 -17.09 -1.09 26.35
CA LYS A 249 -18.19 -0.22 26.75
C LYS A 249 -18.19 -0.14 28.28
N GLY A 250 -17.90 1.03 28.83
CA GLY A 250 -17.82 1.22 30.27
C GLY A 250 -19.16 1.65 30.87
N GLY A 251 -19.27 1.54 32.20
CA GLY A 251 -20.39 2.14 32.95
C GLY A 251 -20.29 3.66 33.05
N ILE A 252 -19.07 4.21 33.09
CA ILE A 252 -18.81 5.67 33.19
C ILE A 252 -18.26 6.21 31.88
N LYS A 253 -17.21 5.57 31.35
CA LYS A 253 -16.59 5.93 30.08
C LYS A 253 -16.15 4.68 29.34
N ASP A 254 -16.23 4.74 28.03
CA ASP A 254 -15.68 3.69 27.17
C ASP A 254 -14.16 3.82 27.11
N PHE A 255 -13.45 2.74 26.78
CA PHE A 255 -11.98 2.77 26.65
C PHE A 255 -11.46 1.63 25.79
N PHE A 256 -10.25 1.84 25.23
CA PHE A 256 -9.47 0.79 24.60
C PHE A 256 -8.49 0.16 25.58
N LYS A 257 -8.26 -1.14 25.45
CA LYS A 257 -7.29 -1.89 26.25
C LYS A 257 -6.52 -2.88 25.38
N PHE A 258 -5.20 -2.79 25.43
CA PHE A 258 -4.33 -3.81 24.82
C PHE A 258 -4.15 -4.99 25.77
N ILE A 259 -4.26 -6.20 25.21
CA ILE A 259 -3.96 -7.46 25.91
C ILE A 259 -2.48 -7.82 25.69
N ASN A 260 -1.99 -7.55 24.48
CA ASN A 260 -0.57 -7.57 24.14
C ASN A 260 -0.30 -6.55 23.01
N ARG A 261 0.98 -6.16 22.86
CA ARG A 261 1.48 -5.26 21.82
C ARG A 261 2.74 -5.86 21.24
#